data_AF-A0A6N2MYK4-F1
#
_entry.id   AF-A0A6N2MYK4-F1
#
_cell.length_a   1.000
_cell.length_b   1.000
_cell.length_c   1.000
_cell.angle_alpha   90.00
_cell.angle_beta   90.00
_cell.angle_gamma   90.00
#
_symmetry.space_group_name_H-M   'P 1'
#
loop_
_entity.id
_entity.type
_entity.pdbx_description
1 polymer ?
#
loop_
_entity_poly.entity_id
_entity_poly.type
_entity_poly.pdbx_seq_one_letter_code
_entity_poly.pdbx_strand_id
1 'polypeptide(L)'
;MADNASTLASLRMLRVYMRTYGLEQMVQAASSSAGLRTIKRVEQTLQDLGVSLKPKVPTKAVCSEHLELRKEILTLLNLQKQLQYKEAEGSSFRDGSYTDMPGSPKWSQRDQDRTFIPDSMSFGGERVGRRDQKRKGI
;
A
#
# COMPACT_ATOMS: atom_id res chain seq x y z
N MET A 1 -42.20 -16.72 -38.61
CA MET A 1 -40.76 -16.36 -38.52
C MET A 1 -40.50 -15.17 -37.59
N ALA A 2 -41.38 -14.16 -37.54
CA ALA A 2 -41.25 -13.01 -36.63
C ALA A 2 -41.26 -13.38 -35.13
N ASP A 3 -42.04 -14.39 -34.73
CA ASP A 3 -42.20 -14.82 -33.33
C ASP A 3 -40.92 -15.45 -32.74
N ASN A 4 -40.14 -16.12 -33.58
CA ASN A 4 -38.86 -16.71 -33.17
C ASN A 4 -37.81 -15.60 -32.93
N ALA A 5 -37.83 -14.54 -33.75
CA ALA A 5 -36.93 -13.41 -33.61
C ALA A 5 -37.26 -12.57 -32.36
N SER A 6 -38.54 -12.32 -32.09
CA SER A 6 -38.98 -11.61 -30.88
C SER A 6 -38.65 -12.39 -29.61
N THR A 7 -38.88 -13.71 -29.61
CA THR A 7 -38.50 -14.59 -28.48
C THR A 7 -37.00 -14.56 -28.21
N LEU A 8 -36.17 -14.63 -29.27
CA LEU A 8 -34.72 -14.54 -29.14
C LEU A 8 -34.26 -13.18 -28.60
N ALA A 9 -34.88 -12.09 -29.02
CA ALA A 9 -34.60 -10.74 -28.52
C ALA A 9 -34.95 -10.62 -27.02
N SER A 10 -36.10 -11.12 -26.59
CA SER A 10 -36.51 -11.15 -25.18
C SER A 10 -35.54 -11.95 -24.32
N LEU A 11 -35.07 -13.11 -24.80
CA LEU A 11 -34.06 -13.91 -24.08
C LEU A 11 -32.71 -13.19 -23.97
N ARG A 12 -32.29 -12.46 -25.01
CA ARG A 12 -31.08 -11.62 -24.96
C ARG A 12 -31.23 -10.52 -23.92
N MET A 13 -32.38 -9.82 -23.90
CA MET A 13 -32.69 -8.78 -22.91
C MET A 13 -32.68 -9.32 -21.48
N LEU A 14 -33.31 -10.47 -21.24
CA LEU A 14 -33.31 -11.13 -19.93
C LEU A 14 -31.89 -11.47 -19.47
N ARG A 15 -31.05 -12.02 -20.36
CA ARG A 15 -29.65 -12.35 -20.03
C ARG A 15 -28.82 -11.11 -19.71
N VAL A 16 -29.05 -10.00 -20.41
CA VAL A 16 -28.38 -8.72 -20.14
C VAL A 16 -28.80 -8.20 -18.77
N TYR A 17 -30.10 -8.17 -18.49
CA TYR A 17 -30.64 -7.75 -17.20
C TYR A 17 -30.05 -8.56 -16.04
N MET A 18 -30.10 -9.88 -16.13
CA MET A 18 -29.58 -10.77 -15.08
C MET A 18 -28.08 -10.59 -14.82
N ARG A 19 -27.27 -10.30 -15.86
CA ARG A 19 -25.83 -10.02 -15.68
C ARG A 19 -25.59 -8.69 -14.99
N THR A 20 -26.30 -7.63 -15.40
CA THR A 20 -26.18 -6.32 -14.77
C THR A 20 -26.58 -6.38 -13.30
N TYR A 21 -27.70 -7.05 -13.00
CA TYR A 21 -28.18 -7.24 -11.63
C TYR A 21 -27.19 -8.08 -10.80
N GLY A 22 -26.69 -9.18 -11.35
CA GLY A 22 -25.68 -10.01 -10.69
C GLY A 22 -24.39 -9.25 -10.39
N LEU A 23 -23.94 -8.37 -11.30
CA LEU A 23 -22.79 -7.51 -11.07
C LEU A 23 -23.05 -6.54 -9.91
N GLU A 24 -24.19 -5.87 -9.87
CA GLU A 24 -24.53 -4.95 -8.78
C GLU A 24 -24.54 -5.66 -7.42
N GLN A 25 -25.13 -6.85 -7.34
CA GLN A 25 -25.11 -7.68 -6.13
C GLN A 25 -23.68 -8.06 -5.71
N MET A 26 -22.82 -8.45 -6.65
CA MET A 26 -21.43 -8.78 -6.35
C MET A 26 -20.61 -7.55 -5.92
N VAL A 27 -20.84 -6.40 -6.55
CA VAL A 27 -20.20 -5.13 -6.16
C VAL A 27 -20.60 -4.74 -4.74
N GLN A 28 -21.89 -4.89 -4.41
CA GLN A 28 -22.39 -4.64 -3.06
C GLN A 28 -21.76 -5.61 -2.05
N ALA A 29 -21.69 -6.91 -2.37
CA ALA A 29 -21.06 -7.91 -1.51
C ALA A 29 -19.57 -7.61 -1.28
N ALA A 30 -18.83 -7.28 -2.34
CA ALA A 30 -17.41 -6.92 -2.27
C ALA A 30 -17.15 -5.63 -1.46
N SER A 31 -18.14 -4.75 -1.39
CA SER A 31 -18.08 -3.47 -0.67
C SER A 31 -18.71 -3.51 0.72
N SER A 32 -19.24 -4.66 1.16
CA SER A 32 -20.01 -4.80 2.40
C SER A 32 -19.24 -4.39 3.66
N SER A 33 -17.92 -4.61 3.68
CA SER A 33 -17.04 -4.20 4.77
C SER A 33 -16.54 -2.76 4.66
N ALA A 34 -16.81 -2.08 3.54
CA ALA A 34 -16.38 -0.72 3.28
C ALA A 34 -17.49 0.28 3.67
N GLY A 35 -17.11 1.38 4.32
CA GLY A 35 -18.05 2.46 4.62
C GLY A 35 -18.49 3.22 3.36
N LEU A 36 -19.68 3.83 3.40
CA LEU A 36 -20.28 4.58 2.27
C LEU A 36 -19.31 5.59 1.62
N ARG A 37 -18.49 6.28 2.43
CA ARG A 37 -17.49 7.23 1.92
C ARG A 37 -16.42 6.56 1.08
N THR A 38 -15.94 5.39 1.50
CA THR A 38 -14.95 4.61 0.74
C THR A 38 -15.56 4.10 -0.55
N ILE A 39 -16.80 3.63 -0.52
CA ILE A 39 -17.53 3.20 -1.72
C ILE A 39 -17.61 4.35 -2.73
N LYS A 40 -18.00 5.56 -2.31
CA LYS A 40 -18.00 6.73 -3.18
C LYS A 40 -16.62 7.09 -3.74
N ARG A 41 -15.56 6.89 -2.96
CA ARG A 41 -14.18 7.09 -3.44
C ARG A 41 -13.80 6.08 -4.51
N VAL A 42 -14.17 4.81 -4.34
CA VAL A 42 -13.96 3.79 -5.38
C VAL A 42 -14.67 4.19 -6.67
N GLU A 43 -15.93 4.64 -6.58
CA GLU A 43 -16.69 5.12 -7.74
C GLU A 43 -16.05 6.35 -8.39
N GLN A 44 -15.56 7.29 -7.60
CA GLN A 44 -14.83 8.45 -8.11
C GLN A 44 -13.56 8.02 -8.83
N THR A 45 -12.74 7.14 -8.24
CA THR A 45 -11.51 6.65 -8.88
C THR A 45 -11.80 5.93 -10.20
N LEU A 46 -12.89 5.17 -10.30
CA LEU A 46 -13.30 4.60 -11.59
C LEU A 46 -13.60 5.68 -12.63
N GLN A 47 -14.29 6.76 -12.24
CA GLN A 47 -14.58 7.88 -13.14
C GLN A 47 -13.31 8.64 -13.54
N ASP A 48 -12.39 8.86 -12.60
CA ASP A 48 -11.10 9.52 -12.85
C ASP A 48 -10.25 8.72 -13.85
N LEU A 49 -10.38 7.38 -13.84
CA LEU A 49 -9.76 6.46 -14.80
C LEU A 49 -10.56 6.31 -16.12
N GLY A 50 -11.68 7.01 -16.27
CA GLY A 50 -12.52 6.95 -17.47
C GLY A 50 -13.40 5.70 -17.58
N VAL A 51 -13.52 4.90 -16.52
CA VAL A 51 -14.34 3.68 -16.47
C VAL A 51 -15.77 4.02 -16.03
N SER A 52 -16.77 3.61 -16.81
CA SER A 52 -18.17 3.85 -16.45
C SER A 52 -18.61 2.98 -15.27
N LEU A 53 -19.32 3.57 -14.29
CA LEU A 53 -19.75 2.86 -13.07
C LEU A 53 -20.54 1.57 -13.35
N LYS A 54 -21.31 1.58 -14.44
CA LYS A 54 -21.97 0.40 -15.02
C LYS A 54 -21.33 0.11 -16.38
N PRO A 55 -20.98 -1.16 -16.68
CA PRO A 55 -20.47 -1.53 -17.99
C PRO A 55 -21.49 -1.24 -19.10
N LYS A 56 -21.05 -0.58 -20.18
CA LYS A 56 -21.89 -0.33 -21.37
C LYS A 56 -22.31 -1.63 -22.07
N VAL A 57 -21.43 -2.63 -22.06
CA VAL A 57 -21.67 -3.96 -22.64
C VAL A 57 -21.46 -5.01 -21.55
N PRO A 58 -22.52 -5.52 -20.90
CA PRO A 58 -22.42 -6.45 -19.77
C PRO A 58 -22.15 -7.88 -20.27
N THR A 59 -20.99 -8.08 -20.90
CA THR A 59 -20.47 -9.42 -21.19
C THR A 59 -19.90 -10.03 -19.91
N LYS A 60 -19.74 -11.36 -19.90
CA LYS A 60 -19.19 -12.06 -18.72
C LYS A 60 -17.80 -11.53 -18.33
N ALA A 61 -16.90 -11.38 -19.31
CA ALA A 61 -15.53 -10.91 -19.10
C ALA A 61 -15.48 -9.46 -18.60
N VAL A 62 -16.25 -8.57 -19.22
CA VAL A 62 -16.30 -7.16 -18.80
C VAL A 62 -16.85 -7.03 -17.38
N CYS A 63 -17.90 -7.77 -17.03
CA CYS A 63 -18.44 -7.75 -15.66
C CYS A 63 -17.44 -8.30 -14.63
N SER A 64 -16.65 -9.33 -14.96
CA SER A 64 -15.62 -9.85 -14.05
C SER A 64 -14.47 -8.87 -13.85
N GLU A 65 -13.94 -8.30 -14.93
CA GLU A 65 -12.86 -7.30 -14.86
C GLU A 65 -13.32 -6.04 -14.10
N HIS A 66 -14.57 -5.61 -14.30
CA HIS A 66 -15.13 -4.46 -13.58
C HIS A 66 -15.22 -4.71 -12.07
N LEU A 67 -15.56 -5.94 -11.67
CA LEU A 67 -15.60 -6.32 -10.26
C LEU A 67 -14.19 -6.41 -9.67
N GLU A 68 -13.24 -6.95 -10.42
CA GLU A 68 -11.84 -7.05 -10.01
C GLU A 68 -11.20 -5.68 -9.80
N LEU A 69 -11.38 -4.76 -10.76
CA LEU A 69 -10.90 -3.38 -10.65
C LEU A 69 -11.44 -2.69 -9.40
N ARG A 70 -12.73 -2.87 -9.08
CA ARG A 70 -13.33 -2.33 -7.84
C ARG A 70 -12.67 -2.88 -6.58
N LYS A 71 -12.30 -4.17 -6.55
CA LYS A 71 -11.59 -4.81 -5.42
C LYS A 71 -10.16 -4.30 -5.29
N GLU A 72 -9.47 -4.12 -6.41
CA GLU A 72 -8.10 -3.58 -6.42
C GLU A 72 -8.07 -2.14 -5.92
N ILE A 73 -8.98 -1.28 -6.40
CA ILE A 73 -9.10 0.11 -5.92
C ILE A 73 -9.40 0.12 -4.41
N LEU A 74 -10.33 -0.72 -3.94
CA LEU A 74 -10.64 -0.81 -2.51
C LEU A 74 -9.41 -1.24 -1.69
N THR A 75 -8.65 -2.22 -2.18
CA THR A 75 -7.40 -2.68 -1.57
C THR A 75 -6.37 -1.55 -1.52
N LEU A 76 -6.20 -0.82 -2.62
CA LEU A 76 -5.28 0.30 -2.71
C LEU A 76 -5.63 1.40 -1.69
N LEU A 77 -6.90 1.78 -1.59
CA LEU A 77 -7.37 2.77 -0.61
C LEU A 77 -7.12 2.31 0.83
N ASN A 78 -7.27 1.01 1.11
CA ASN A 78 -6.99 0.46 2.43
C ASN A 78 -5.48 0.47 2.75
N LEU A 79 -4.63 0.13 1.79
CA LEU A 79 -3.18 0.18 1.95
C LEU A 79 -2.68 1.60 2.17
N GLN A 80 -3.19 2.58 1.41
CA GLN A 80 -2.88 4.00 1.62
C GLN A 80 -3.21 4.46 3.05
N LYS A 81 -4.35 4.01 3.59
CA LYS A 81 -4.73 4.27 4.99
C LYS A 81 -3.75 3.62 5.98
N GLN A 82 -3.34 2.37 5.72
CA GLN A 82 -2.39 1.66 6.59
C GLN A 82 -1.01 2.32 6.58
N LEU A 83 -0.53 2.72 5.40
CA LEU A 83 0.73 3.46 5.26
C LEU A 83 0.69 4.76 6.06
N GLN A 84 -0.37 5.55 5.90
CA GLN A 84 -0.53 6.80 6.66
C GLN A 84 -0.53 6.57 8.18
N TYR A 85 -1.20 5.51 8.65
CA TYR A 85 -1.20 5.15 10.07
C TYR A 85 0.21 4.76 10.55
N LYS A 86 0.92 3.94 9.77
CA LYS A 86 2.28 3.50 10.09
C LYS A 86 3.29 4.66 10.06
N GLU A 87 3.16 5.60 9.14
CA GLU A 87 3.98 6.81 9.07
C GLU A 87 3.76 7.70 10.31
N ALA A 88 2.52 7.82 10.78
CA ALA A 88 2.20 8.53 12.02
C ALA A 88 2.72 7.83 13.29
N GLU A 89 2.82 6.49 13.30
CA GLU A 89 3.46 5.73 14.38
C GLU A 89 5.00 5.83 14.35
N GLY A 90 5.59 5.88 13.14
CA GLY A 90 7.04 5.91 12.93
C GLY A 90 7.71 7.26 13.20
N SER A 91 6.98 8.38 13.04
CA SER A 91 7.48 9.71 13.41
C SER A 91 7.75 9.83 14.91
N SER A 92 6.90 9.21 15.75
CA SER A 92 7.12 9.13 17.19
C SER A 92 8.37 8.34 17.59
N PHE A 93 8.82 7.37 16.77
CA PHE A 93 9.96 6.52 17.09
C PHE A 93 11.30 7.14 16.70
N ARG A 94 11.35 7.91 15.60
CA ARG A 94 12.58 8.59 15.16
C ARG A 94 12.92 9.84 15.98
N ASP A 95 11.93 10.59 16.47
CA ASP A 95 12.17 11.75 17.33
C ASP A 95 12.65 11.37 18.75
N GLY A 96 12.49 10.11 19.17
CA GLY A 96 12.93 9.62 20.49
C GLY A 96 14.31 8.96 20.52
N SER A 97 14.98 8.76 19.38
CA SER A 97 16.20 7.94 19.27
C SER A 97 17.48 8.75 19.00
N TYR A 98 17.50 10.02 19.43
CA TYR A 98 18.70 10.88 19.33
C TYR A 98 19.01 11.68 20.60
N THR A 99 18.44 11.29 21.75
CA THR A 99 18.68 11.97 23.03
C THR A 99 19.32 11.09 24.11
N ASP A 100 19.55 9.80 23.85
CA ASP A 100 20.22 8.92 24.81
C ASP A 100 21.60 8.47 24.30
N MET A 101 22.51 9.44 24.17
CA MET A 101 23.94 9.15 24.15
C MET A 101 24.54 9.67 25.48
N PRO A 102 24.74 8.80 26.48
CA PRO A 102 25.36 9.21 27.75
C PRO A 102 26.87 9.32 27.53
N GLY A 103 27.34 10.48 27.06
CA GLY A 103 28.78 10.63 26.87
C GLY A 103 29.25 11.84 26.08
N SER A 104 28.81 13.05 26.41
CA SER A 104 29.55 14.25 26.00
C SER A 104 29.82 15.14 27.22
N PRO A 105 31.04 15.11 27.78
CA PRO A 105 31.37 16.04 28.86
C PRO A 105 31.46 17.47 28.31
N LYS A 106 30.88 18.41 29.06
CA LYS A 106 30.90 19.85 28.83
C LYS A 106 32.33 20.35 28.60
N TRP A 107 32.64 20.90 27.43
CA TRP A 107 33.83 21.72 27.21
C TRP A 107 33.44 23.17 27.43
N SER A 108 33.39 23.57 28.70
CA SER A 108 33.62 24.95 29.06
C SER A 108 35.07 25.32 28.76
N GLN A 109 35.27 26.58 28.38
CA GLN A 109 36.51 27.34 28.53
C GLN A 109 37.40 27.45 27.28
N ARG A 110 37.13 28.57 26.59
CA ARG A 110 38.04 29.43 25.83
C ARG A 110 39.47 29.44 26.40
N ASP A 111 40.45 29.59 25.51
CA ASP A 111 41.92 29.62 25.69
C ASP A 111 42.65 28.27 25.69
N GLN A 112 43.27 27.93 24.56
CA GLN A 112 44.74 27.99 24.43
C GLN A 112 45.16 27.65 22.98
N ASP A 113 45.67 28.67 22.29
CA ASP A 113 46.51 28.56 21.09
C ASP A 113 47.68 27.58 21.32
N ARG A 114 47.75 26.48 20.55
CA ARG A 114 49.01 25.79 20.28
C ARG A 114 48.99 24.92 19.01
N THR A 115 49.27 25.59 17.90
CA THR A 115 50.21 25.24 16.81
C THR A 115 50.55 23.75 16.56
N PHE A 116 50.17 23.29 15.34
CA PHE A 116 50.78 22.26 14.44
C PHE A 116 51.22 20.89 14.99
N ILE A 117 50.73 19.79 14.39
CA ILE A 117 51.44 18.85 13.45
C ILE A 117 50.38 17.88 12.85
N PRO A 118 50.29 17.68 11.52
CA PRO A 118 49.59 16.55 10.91
C PRO A 118 50.61 15.48 10.48
N ASP A 119 50.63 14.31 11.14
CA ASP A 119 51.49 13.21 10.72
C ASP A 119 50.74 11.90 10.47
N SER A 120 50.84 11.49 9.20
CA SER A 120 51.04 10.13 8.70
C SER A 120 49.96 9.06 8.91
N MET A 121 49.19 8.86 7.84
CA MET A 121 48.93 7.58 7.14
C MET A 121 48.92 6.29 7.95
N SER A 122 47.78 5.58 7.95
CA SER A 122 47.82 4.13 7.72
C SER A 122 46.52 3.63 7.08
N PHE A 123 46.62 3.40 5.79
CA PHE A 123 45.68 2.69 4.93
C PHE A 123 45.97 1.19 5.02
N GLY A 124 44.93 0.35 5.16
CA GLY A 124 45.00 -1.08 4.83
C GLY A 124 44.68 -2.04 5.97
N GLY A 125 43.82 -3.03 5.70
CA GLY A 125 43.65 -4.19 6.57
C GLY A 125 42.33 -4.93 6.46
N GLU A 126 42.04 -5.48 5.29
CA GLU A 126 40.87 -6.29 4.97
C GLU A 126 40.91 -7.70 5.63
N ARG A 127 39.77 -8.13 6.20
CA ARG A 127 39.23 -9.50 6.36
C ARG A 127 39.99 -10.63 7.09
N VAL A 128 39.16 -11.36 7.88
CA VAL A 128 39.14 -12.82 8.15
C VAL A 128 40.00 -13.38 9.30
N GLY A 129 39.31 -14.08 10.22
CA GLY A 129 39.92 -15.01 11.18
C GLY A 129 38.91 -15.68 12.10
N ARG A 130 38.40 -16.87 11.72
CA ARG A 130 37.56 -17.78 12.52
C ARG A 130 38.30 -18.41 13.71
N ARG A 131 37.49 -18.96 14.65
CA ARG A 131 37.74 -20.00 15.69
C ARG A 131 38.05 -19.46 17.09
N ASP A 132 37.61 -20.03 18.21
CA ASP A 132 36.65 -21.11 18.52
C ASP A 132 36.28 -21.01 20.02
N GLN A 133 35.35 -21.86 20.43
CA GLN A 133 34.73 -22.04 21.74
C GLN A 133 35.67 -22.16 22.96
N LYS A 134 35.21 -21.64 24.12
CA LYS A 134 35.12 -22.45 25.35
C LYS A 134 34.12 -21.87 26.37
N ARG A 135 33.10 -22.66 26.71
CA ARG A 135 32.24 -22.47 27.90
C ARG A 135 32.97 -22.89 29.17
N LYS A 136 32.80 -22.13 30.26
CA LYS A 136 32.66 -22.53 31.68
C LYS A 136 31.91 -21.37 32.36
N GLY A 137 30.84 -21.48 33.14
CA GLY A 137 30.39 -22.57 34.01
C GLY A 137 30.82 -22.29 35.44
N ILE A 138 30.05 -21.46 36.17
CA ILE A 138 29.35 -21.68 37.46
C ILE A 138 28.51 -20.43 37.72
#